data_AF-A0AAU6VSN9-F1
#
_entry.id   AF-A0AAU6VSN9-F1
#
_cell.length_a   1.000
_cell.length_b   1.000
_cell.length_c   1.000
_cell.angle_alpha   90.00
_cell.angle_beta   90.00
_cell.angle_gamma   90.00
#
_symmetry.space_group_name_H-M   'P 1'
#
loop_
_entity.id
_entity.type
_entity.pdbx_description
1 polymer ?
#
loop_
_entity_poly.entity_id
_entity_poly.type
_entity_poly.pdbx_seq_one_letter_code
_entity_poly.pdbx_strand_id
1 'polypeptide(L)'
;MGGISIWQLLIIALIVVLLFGTKKLRSLGGDLGGAVKGFKNAMSSDEDKKAIEDTSAQNTQADPKAQAADKKPESKDKEQA
;
A
#
# COMPACT_ATOMS: atom_id res chain seq x y z
N MET A 1 -32.03 -5.74 -22.37
CA MET A 1 -30.55 -5.83 -22.38
C MET A 1 -30.03 -5.21 -21.09
N GLY A 2 -29.93 -5.99 -20.02
CA GLY A 2 -29.43 -5.50 -18.73
C GLY A 2 -27.91 -5.35 -18.80
N GLY A 3 -27.43 -4.11 -18.81
CA GLY A 3 -26.00 -3.82 -18.80
C GLY A 3 -25.35 -4.24 -17.48
N ILE A 4 -24.02 -4.36 -17.50
CA ILE A 4 -23.21 -4.55 -16.29
C ILE A 4 -23.46 -3.34 -15.39
N SER A 5 -24.19 -3.55 -14.31
CA SER A 5 -24.48 -2.49 -13.35
C SER A 5 -23.38 -2.41 -12.30
N ILE A 6 -23.12 -1.19 -11.83
CA ILE A 6 -22.00 -0.86 -10.94
C ILE A 6 -22.06 -1.67 -9.65
N TRP A 7 -23.26 -2.02 -9.19
CA TRP A 7 -23.47 -2.85 -8.01
C TRP A 7 -22.91 -4.28 -8.15
N GLN A 8 -23.00 -4.87 -9.34
CA GLN A 8 -22.45 -6.19 -9.63
C GLN A 8 -20.92 -6.15 -9.64
N LEU A 9 -20.33 -5.09 -10.19
CA LEU A 9 -18.88 -4.92 -10.19
C LEU A 9 -18.30 -4.81 -8.78
N LEU A 10 -18.99 -4.12 -7.86
CA LEU A 10 -18.56 -4.03 -6.45
C LEU A 10 -18.57 -5.40 -5.76
N ILE A 11 -19.60 -6.21 -6.00
CA ILE A 11 -19.70 -7.57 -5.45
C ILE A 11 -18.57 -8.46 -5.99
N ILE A 12 -18.29 -8.40 -7.30
CA ILE A 12 -17.19 -9.15 -7.90
C ILE A 12 -15.85 -8.68 -7.34
N ALA A 13 -15.63 -7.37 -7.22
CA ALA A 13 -14.41 -6.81 -6.67
C ALA A 13 -14.15 -7.28 -5.23
N LEU A 14 -15.21 -7.36 -4.40
CA LEU A 14 -15.10 -7.85 -3.03
C LEU A 14 -14.65 -9.30 -2.98
N ILE A 15 -15.20 -10.16 -3.84
CA ILE A 15 -14.80 -11.57 -3.94
C ILE A 15 -13.32 -11.68 -4.37
N VAL A 16 -12.90 -10.91 -5.38
CA VAL A 16 -11.50 -10.89 -5.84
C VAL A 16 -10.56 -10.44 -4.71
N VAL A 17 -10.91 -9.41 -3.95
CA VAL A 17 -10.12 -8.95 -2.80
C VAL A 17 -9.99 -10.03 -1.73
N LEU A 18 -11.05 -10.80 -1.46
CA LEU A 18 -11.00 -11.91 -0.51
C LEU A 18 -10.14 -13.08 -0.99
N LEU A 19 -10.19 -13.42 -2.28
CA LEU A 19 -9.41 -14.52 -2.86
C LEU A 19 -7.91 -14.21 -2.92
N PHE A 20 -7.56 -13.00 -3.35
CA PHE A 20 -6.16 -12.59 -3.52
C PHE A 20 -5.57 -11.97 -2.25
N GLY A 21 -6.43 -11.52 -1.33
CA GLY A 21 -6.05 -10.77 -0.13
C GLY A 21 -5.64 -9.33 -0.43
N THR A 22 -5.89 -8.43 0.53
CA THR A 22 -5.57 -6.99 0.41
C THR A 22 -4.08 -6.71 0.28
N LYS A 23 -3.21 -7.59 0.78
CA LYS A 23 -1.75 -7.41 0.77
C LYS A 23 -1.15 -7.51 -0.64
N LYS A 24 -1.62 -8.46 -1.47
CA LYS A 24 -1.21 -8.60 -2.87
C LYS A 24 -1.81 -7.49 -3.73
N LEU A 25 -3.09 -7.16 -3.52
CA LEU A 25 -3.76 -6.07 -4.22
C LEU A 25 -3.16 -4.70 -3.93
N ARG A 26 -2.69 -4.44 -2.70
CA ARG A 26 -2.03 -3.18 -2.33
C ARG A 26 -0.69 -3.00 -3.06
N SER A 27 0.12 -4.05 -3.12
CA SER A 27 1.41 -4.02 -3.80
C SER A 27 1.22 -3.79 -5.30
N LEU A 28 0.43 -4.65 -5.96
CA LEU A 28 0.19 -4.57 -7.41
C LEU A 28 -0.65 -3.35 -7.80
N GLY A 29 -1.62 -2.98 -6.97
CA GLY A 29 -2.47 -1.82 -7.18
C GLY A 29 -1.74 -0.50 -6.96
N GLY A 30 -0.69 -0.46 -6.15
CA GLY A 30 0.19 0.70 -6.03
C GLY A 30 0.96 0.95 -7.33
N ASP A 31 1.56 -0.10 -7.89
CA ASP A 31 2.34 -0.02 -9.14
C ASP A 31 1.45 0.34 -10.34
N LEU A 32 0.33 -0.37 -10.50
CA LEU A 32 -0.62 -0.11 -11.59
C LEU A 32 -1.38 1.21 -11.39
N GLY A 33 -1.77 1.53 -10.16
CA GLY A 33 -2.47 2.77 -9.83
C GLY A 33 -1.60 4.01 -10.02
N GLY A 34 -0.30 3.92 -9.71
CA GLY A 34 0.66 4.98 -9.98
C GLY A 34 0.80 5.28 -11.47
N ALA A 35 0.92 4.24 -12.30
CA ALA A 35 0.99 4.38 -13.76
C ALA A 35 -0.29 5.01 -14.35
N VAL A 36 -1.47 4.56 -13.91
CA VAL A 36 -2.75 5.11 -14.37
C VAL A 36 -2.96 6.55 -13.88
N LYS A 37 -2.49 6.91 -12.67
CA LYS A 37 -2.53 8.28 -12.14
C LYS A 37 -1.68 9.22 -13.00
N GLY A 38 -0.47 8.82 -13.37
CA GLY A 38 0.40 9.57 -14.28
C GLY A 38 -0.23 9.76 -15.66
N PHE A 39 -0.85 8.71 -16.21
CA PHE A 39 -1.57 8.78 -17.49
C PHE A 39 -2.75 9.76 -17.43
N LYS A 40 -3.60 9.70 -16.40
CA LYS A 40 -4.70 10.64 -16.21
C LYS A 40 -4.19 12.08 -16.09
N ASN A 41 -3.12 12.30 -15.33
CA ASN A 41 -2.53 13.62 -15.16
C ASN A 41 -1.99 14.19 -16.49
N ALA A 42 -1.33 13.37 -17.31
CA ALA A 42 -0.86 13.77 -18.64
C ALA A 42 -2.03 14.07 -19.59
N MET A 43 -3.12 13.30 -19.49
CA MET A 43 -4.31 13.47 -20.33
C MET A 43 -5.19 14.65 -19.90
N SER A 44 -5.12 15.06 -18.62
CA SER A 44 -5.83 16.24 -18.08
C SER A 44 -4.99 17.54 -18.11
N SER A 45 -3.79 17.50 -18.68
CA SER A 45 -2.83 18.63 -18.63
C SER A 45 -3.15 19.84 -19.51
N ASP A 46 -4.28 19.84 -20.24
CA ASP A 46 -4.69 20.98 -21.08
C ASP A 46 -5.62 21.98 -20.37
N GLU A 47 -6.28 21.64 -19.25
CA GLU A 47 -7.25 22.57 -18.62
C GLU A 47 -7.02 22.94 -17.14
N ASP A 48 -6.29 22.18 -16.32
CA ASP A 48 -6.15 22.54 -14.89
C ASP A 48 -4.80 22.13 -14.25
N LYS A 49 -3.79 23.01 -14.37
CA LYS A 49 -2.53 22.90 -13.63
C LYS A 49 -2.67 23.46 -12.20
N LYS A 50 -3.37 22.78 -11.28
CA LYS A 50 -3.24 23.11 -9.83
C LYS A 50 -3.61 22.04 -8.79
N ALA A 51 -3.44 20.76 -9.06
CA ALA A 51 -3.42 19.73 -8.02
C ALA A 51 -2.76 18.49 -8.66
N ILE A 52 -1.65 17.94 -8.22
CA ILE A 52 -1.31 17.47 -6.88
C ILE A 52 0.22 17.28 -6.91
N GLU A 53 0.98 18.25 -6.41
CA GLU A 53 2.23 17.92 -5.71
C GLU A 53 1.83 17.38 -4.33
N ASP A 54 2.60 16.44 -3.80
CA ASP A 54 2.35 15.67 -2.58
C ASP A 54 1.27 14.59 -2.67
N THR A 55 1.71 13.34 -2.89
CA THR A 55 1.54 12.24 -1.91
C THR A 55 1.95 10.89 -2.49
N SER A 56 2.90 10.27 -1.77
CA SER A 56 3.19 8.83 -1.67
C SER A 56 4.16 8.16 -2.64
N ALA A 57 5.45 8.43 -2.41
CA ALA A 57 6.47 7.38 -2.37
C ALA A 57 7.30 7.50 -1.07
N GLN A 58 6.65 7.60 0.09
CA GLN A 58 7.33 7.38 1.37
C GLN A 58 6.97 5.97 1.86
N ASN A 59 7.88 5.05 1.54
CA ASN A 59 8.33 3.94 2.37
C ASN A 59 7.42 3.57 3.55
N THR A 60 6.56 2.56 3.38
CA THR A 60 6.07 1.76 4.51
C THR A 60 6.77 0.42 4.47
N GLN A 61 7.92 0.38 5.14
CA GLN A 61 8.51 -0.81 5.75
C GLN A 61 7.40 -1.58 6.48
N ALA A 62 6.97 -2.69 5.88
CA ALA A 62 6.12 -3.66 6.55
C ALA A 62 6.99 -4.53 7.45
N ASP A 63 7.33 -4.00 8.63
CA ASP A 63 7.84 -4.77 9.76
C ASP A 63 6.63 -5.29 10.56
N PRO A 64 6.24 -6.57 10.44
CA PRO A 64 5.44 -7.20 11.48
C PRO A 64 6.36 -7.44 12.68
N LYS A 65 6.45 -6.44 13.56
CA LYS A 65 7.05 -6.55 14.88
C LYS A 65 6.19 -7.48 15.74
N ALA A 66 6.36 -8.78 15.54
CA ALA A 66 5.96 -9.80 16.51
C ALA A 66 6.87 -9.62 17.73
N GLN A 67 6.28 -9.10 18.81
CA GLN A 67 6.88 -9.10 20.12
C GLN A 67 7.04 -10.55 20.59
N ALA A 68 8.28 -11.04 20.63
CA ALA A 68 8.70 -12.09 21.53
C ALA A 68 9.96 -11.59 22.26
N ALA A 69 9.95 -11.79 23.57
CA ALA A 69 10.80 -11.15 24.54
C ALA A 69 12.30 -11.42 24.34
N ASP A 70 13.12 -10.36 24.35
CA ASP A 70 14.49 -10.45 24.84
C ASP A 70 14.83 -9.16 25.60
N LYS A 71 14.47 -9.15 26.89
CA LYS A 71 15.07 -8.26 27.90
C LYS A 71 16.06 -9.12 28.67
N LYS A 72 17.36 -8.92 28.49
CA LYS A 72 18.24 -8.27 29.48
C LYS A 72 19.71 -8.46 29.09
N PRO A 73 20.47 -7.37 28.89
CA PRO A 73 21.90 -7.43 28.63
C PRO A 73 22.69 -7.59 29.94
N GLU A 74 24.01 -7.70 29.75
CA GLU A 74 25.05 -7.28 30.69
C GLU A 74 25.70 -8.39 31.54
N SER A 75 26.59 -9.12 30.88
CA SER A 75 27.86 -9.58 31.44
C SER A 75 28.65 -8.39 31.98
N LYS A 76 28.78 -8.31 33.30
CA LYS A 76 29.78 -7.49 33.98
C LYS A 76 30.92 -8.39 34.42
N ASP A 77 31.92 -8.52 33.55
CA ASP A 77 33.28 -8.83 33.97
C ASP A 77 33.71 -7.78 34.99
N LYS A 78 33.86 -8.21 36.24
CA LYS A 78 34.48 -7.42 37.31
C LYS A 78 35.84 -8.05 37.60
N GLU A 79 36.78 -7.75 36.70
CA GLU A 79 38.21 -7.82 36.98
C GLU A 79 38.64 -6.44 37.49
N GLN A 80 38.96 -6.35 38.78
CA GLN A 80 40.02 -5.51 39.37
C GLN A 80 39.91 -5.44 40.91
N ALA A 81 41.06 -5.69 41.54
CA ALA A 81 41.48 -5.47 42.94
C ALA A 81 40.99 -6.47 44.01
#